data_AF-A0A7W5HUS1-F1
#
_entry.id   AF-A0A7W5HUS1-F1
#
_cell.length_a   1.000
_cell.length_b   1.000
_cell.length_c   1.000
_cell.angle_alpha   90.00
_cell.angle_beta   90.00
_cell.angle_gamma   90.00
#
_symmetry.space_group_name_H-M   'P 1'
#
loop_
_entity.id
_entity.type
_entity.pdbx_description
1 polymer ?
#
loop_
_entity_poly.entity_id
_entity_poly.type
_entity_poly.pdbx_seq_one_letter_code
_entity_poly.pdbx_strand_id
1 'polypeptide(L)'
;MGGTEPYEIVCGQGRFEALQALGEKKIPCIVVSASEADRYLIGLVENLARRKHSNRELLTSIQILSDRGYTCHQIAEKTCLDSGYVHGILVLLRQGEERLIAAVEKGWLSIKLAMEIARSKDVDLQQAMIEAYESGVLKGDQLMRVRRLVDKRKTFGKRYGQQPPRTEKHTPQKLLHAYQIEVRRQKVMIKKSDISEQRLLIIVTAMRKLLADDYFKTLLRNEDIPDMPKPLADRIFGETP
;
A
#
# COMPACT_ATOMS: atom_id res chain seq x y z
N MET A 1 -20.69 20.39 -56.06
CA MET A 1 -19.55 20.86 -55.23
C MET A 1 -19.30 19.81 -54.16
N GLY A 2 -18.27 18.98 -54.33
CA GLY A 2 -17.99 17.85 -53.46
C GLY A 2 -17.35 18.31 -52.16
N GLY A 3 -18.17 18.42 -51.10
CA GLY A 3 -17.66 18.66 -49.75
C GLY A 3 -16.85 17.45 -49.32
N THR A 4 -15.54 17.63 -49.15
CA THR A 4 -14.66 16.62 -48.58
C THR A 4 -15.05 16.51 -47.11
N GLU A 5 -15.64 15.38 -46.71
CA GLU A 5 -15.97 15.15 -45.31
C GLU A 5 -14.69 15.27 -44.46
N PRO A 6 -14.73 16.02 -43.35
CA PRO A 6 -13.55 16.19 -42.50
C PRO A 6 -13.16 14.85 -41.87
N TYR A 7 -11.86 14.53 -41.91
CA TYR A 7 -11.30 13.36 -41.22
C TYR A 7 -10.97 13.72 -39.77
N GLU A 8 -11.25 12.80 -38.85
CA GLU A 8 -10.89 12.93 -37.43
C GLU A 8 -9.73 11.98 -37.08
N ILE A 9 -8.80 12.46 -36.25
CA ILE A 9 -7.67 11.66 -35.76
C ILE A 9 -8.17 10.71 -34.67
N VAL A 10 -8.01 9.42 -34.91
CA VAL A 10 -8.39 8.37 -33.95
C VAL A 10 -7.21 7.93 -33.08
N CYS A 11 -6.01 7.86 -33.66
CA CYS A 11 -4.79 7.43 -32.98
C CYS A 11 -3.57 8.20 -33.50
N GLY A 12 -2.55 8.37 -32.65
CA GLY A 12 -1.29 9.01 -33.05
C GLY A 12 -1.26 10.54 -32.92
N GLN A 13 -2.08 11.13 -32.04
CA GLN A 13 -2.15 12.57 -31.80
C GLN A 13 -0.77 13.24 -31.62
N GLY A 14 0.12 12.66 -30.81
CA GLY A 14 1.46 13.22 -30.61
C GLY A 14 2.34 13.22 -31.88
N ARG A 15 2.15 12.28 -32.81
CA ARG A 15 2.85 12.28 -34.11
C ARG A 15 2.28 13.35 -35.03
N PHE A 16 0.96 13.54 -35.01
CA PHE A 16 0.30 14.62 -35.74
C PHE A 16 0.78 15.98 -35.27
N GLU A 17 0.79 16.25 -33.97
CA GLU A 17 1.28 17.51 -33.38
C GLU A 17 2.76 17.76 -33.71
N ALA A 18 3.60 16.72 -33.67
CA ALA A 18 5.01 16.84 -34.04
C ALA A 18 5.21 17.20 -35.53
N LEU A 19 4.47 16.56 -36.44
CA LEU A 19 4.53 16.86 -37.87
C LEU A 19 3.96 18.25 -38.19
N GLN A 20 2.90 18.65 -37.48
CA GLN A 20 2.34 19.99 -37.57
C GLN A 20 3.35 21.05 -37.11
N ALA A 21 4.08 20.80 -36.01
CA ALA A 21 5.14 21.68 -35.53
C ALA A 21 6.32 21.79 -36.52
N LEU A 22 6.58 20.75 -37.31
CA LEU A 22 7.57 20.74 -38.39
C LEU A 22 7.07 21.43 -39.68
N GLY A 23 5.80 21.85 -39.74
CA GLY A 23 5.21 22.55 -40.89
C GLY A 23 4.81 21.63 -42.04
N GLU A 24 4.71 20.32 -41.80
CA GLU A 24 4.33 19.36 -42.84
C GLU A 24 2.87 19.56 -43.28
N LYS A 25 2.65 19.60 -44.60
CA LYS A 25 1.32 19.83 -45.18
C LYS A 25 0.54 18.53 -45.43
N LYS A 26 1.22 17.39 -45.41
CA LYS A 26 0.63 16.06 -45.65
C LYS A 26 1.24 15.06 -44.68
N ILE A 27 0.42 14.15 -44.19
CA ILE A 27 0.87 13.08 -43.29
C ILE A 27 0.47 11.71 -43.85
N PRO A 28 1.30 10.67 -43.65
CA PRO A 28 0.88 9.31 -43.93
C PRO A 28 -0.17 8.88 -42.90
N CYS A 29 -1.34 8.43 -43.37
CA CYS A 29 -2.42 7.97 -42.52
C CYS A 29 -3.14 6.77 -43.15
N ILE A 30 -3.83 6.00 -42.31
CA ILE A 30 -4.73 4.92 -42.73
C ILE A 30 -6.15 5.40 -42.43
N VAL A 31 -7.00 5.45 -43.44
CA VAL A 31 -8.40 5.85 -43.30
C VAL A 31 -9.22 4.62 -42.92
N VAL A 32 -9.92 4.69 -41.78
CA VAL A 32 -10.76 3.61 -41.28
C VAL A 32 -12.17 4.15 -41.04
N SER A 33 -13.17 3.46 -41.56
CA SER A 33 -14.57 3.73 -41.25
C SER A 33 -14.93 3.05 -39.94
N ALA A 34 -15.21 3.83 -38.91
CA ALA A 34 -15.54 3.37 -37.56
C ALA A 34 -16.74 4.15 -37.01
N SER A 35 -17.62 3.49 -36.27
CA SER A 35 -18.66 4.19 -35.52
C SER A 35 -18.04 5.09 -34.43
N GLU A 36 -18.80 6.02 -33.88
CA GLU A 36 -18.33 6.87 -32.76
C GLU A 36 -17.89 6.01 -31.55
N ALA A 37 -18.61 4.92 -31.28
CA ALA A 37 -18.28 3.98 -30.24
C ALA A 37 -16.94 3.26 -30.51
N ASP A 38 -16.71 2.85 -31.75
CA ASP A 38 -15.48 2.17 -32.19
C ASP A 38 -14.29 3.13 -32.22
N ARG A 39 -14.49 4.39 -32.66
CA ARG A 39 -13.47 5.44 -32.65
C ARG A 39 -12.90 5.62 -31.24
N TYR A 40 -13.78 5.76 -30.25
CA TYR A 40 -13.36 5.85 -28.85
C TYR A 40 -12.62 4.60 -28.39
N LEU A 41 -13.07 3.41 -28.82
CA LEU A 41 -12.47 2.15 -28.41
C LEU A 41 -11.05 1.98 -28.97
N ILE A 42 -10.84 2.35 -30.24
CA ILE A 42 -9.52 2.37 -30.87
C ILE A 42 -8.59 3.33 -30.10
N GLY A 43 -9.07 4.52 -29.75
CA GLY A 43 -8.28 5.48 -28.95
C GLY A 43 -7.95 4.97 -27.54
N LEU A 44 -8.90 4.29 -26.88
CA LEU A 44 -8.68 3.70 -25.56
C LEU A 44 -7.69 2.54 -25.60
N VAL A 45 -7.79 1.67 -26.61
CA VAL A 45 -6.84 0.57 -26.82
C VAL A 45 -5.44 1.10 -27.17
N GLU A 46 -5.32 2.16 -27.97
CA GLU A 46 -4.02 2.79 -28.24
C GLU A 46 -3.37 3.34 -26.97
N ASN A 47 -4.13 4.09 -26.16
CA ASN A 47 -3.67 4.61 -24.87
C ASN A 47 -3.15 3.47 -23.98
N LEU A 48 -3.87 2.35 -23.97
CA LEU A 48 -3.56 1.16 -23.18
C LEU A 48 -2.35 0.38 -23.70
N ALA A 49 -2.08 0.39 -25.00
CA ALA A 49 -0.93 -0.27 -25.60
C ALA A 49 0.41 0.47 -25.38
N ARG A 50 0.40 1.66 -24.76
CA ARG A 50 1.63 2.43 -24.51
C ARG A 50 2.48 1.84 -23.39
N ARG A 51 3.81 1.85 -23.56
CA ARG A 51 4.78 1.30 -22.58
C ARG A 51 4.77 1.96 -21.19
N LYS A 52 4.14 3.13 -21.02
CA LYS A 52 4.09 3.89 -19.75
C LYS A 52 2.67 4.35 -19.42
N HIS A 53 1.68 3.47 -19.48
CA HIS A 53 0.35 3.78 -18.94
C HIS A 53 0.39 3.77 -17.40
N SER A 54 -0.31 4.71 -16.76
CA SER A 54 -0.46 4.71 -15.31
C SER A 54 -1.40 3.58 -14.87
N ASN A 55 -1.15 2.97 -13.70
CA ASN A 55 -2.09 1.99 -13.12
C ASN A 55 -3.51 2.58 -12.98
N ARG A 56 -3.61 3.89 -12.72
CA ARG A 56 -4.90 4.58 -12.64
C ARG A 56 -5.65 4.61 -13.97
N GLU A 57 -4.93 4.80 -15.08
CA GLU A 57 -5.48 4.81 -16.44
C GLU A 57 -5.96 3.41 -16.83
N LEU A 58 -5.22 2.37 -16.42
CA LEU A 58 -5.60 0.97 -16.60
C LEU A 58 -6.91 0.65 -15.90
N LEU A 59 -7.06 1.03 -14.62
CA LEU A 59 -8.31 0.82 -13.89
C LEU A 59 -9.50 1.58 -14.48
N THR A 60 -9.27 2.83 -14.89
CA THR A 60 -10.30 3.65 -15.52
C THR A 60 -10.76 3.00 -16.84
N SER A 61 -9.81 2.47 -17.61
CA SER A 61 -10.09 1.73 -18.84
C SER A 61 -10.90 0.46 -18.60
N ILE A 62 -10.56 -0.32 -17.57
CA ILE A 62 -11.31 -1.52 -17.16
C ILE A 62 -12.76 -1.16 -16.81
N GLN A 63 -12.97 -0.06 -16.06
CA GLN A 63 -14.30 0.41 -15.70
C GLN A 63 -15.11 0.81 -16.95
N ILE A 64 -14.54 1.63 -17.83
CA ILE A 64 -15.21 2.09 -19.06
C ILE A 64 -15.59 0.91 -19.97
N LEU A 65 -14.70 -0.07 -20.13
CA LEU A 65 -15.00 -1.26 -20.93
C LEU A 65 -16.14 -2.08 -20.28
N SER A 66 -16.15 -2.23 -18.96
CA SER A 66 -17.25 -2.89 -18.25
C SER A 66 -18.58 -2.13 -18.41
N ASP A 67 -18.57 -0.80 -18.32
CA ASP A 67 -19.77 0.04 -18.45
C ASP A 67 -20.37 -0.04 -19.86
N ARG A 68 -19.53 -0.30 -20.87
CA ARG A 68 -19.94 -0.55 -22.27
C ARG A 68 -20.42 -1.98 -22.53
N GLY A 69 -20.48 -2.83 -21.51
CA GLY A 69 -21.02 -4.19 -21.59
C GLY A 69 -20.02 -5.27 -22.02
N TYR A 70 -18.72 -4.97 -22.06
CA TYR A 70 -17.71 -6.00 -22.32
C TYR A 70 -17.62 -6.99 -21.15
N THR A 71 -17.47 -8.27 -21.47
CA THR A 71 -17.27 -9.31 -20.45
C THR A 71 -15.85 -9.24 -19.87
N CYS A 72 -15.65 -9.78 -18.66
CA CYS A 72 -14.31 -9.81 -18.04
C CYS A 72 -13.25 -10.44 -18.95
N HIS A 73 -13.62 -11.47 -19.73
CA HIS A 73 -12.73 -12.13 -20.67
C HIS A 73 -12.37 -11.22 -21.86
N GLN A 74 -13.35 -10.52 -22.44
CA GLN A 74 -13.09 -9.59 -23.54
C GLN A 74 -12.23 -8.40 -23.10
N ILE A 75 -12.43 -7.93 -21.87
CA ILE A 75 -11.61 -6.88 -21.26
C ILE A 75 -10.17 -7.39 -21.09
N ALA A 76 -10.01 -8.58 -20.50
CA ALA A 76 -8.70 -9.21 -20.29
C ALA A 76 -7.90 -9.36 -21.59
N GLU A 77 -8.53 -9.79 -22.68
CA GLU A 77 -7.89 -9.87 -24.01
C GLU A 77 -7.47 -8.50 -24.54
N LYS A 78 -8.34 -7.49 -24.40
CA LYS A 78 -8.04 -6.12 -24.85
C LYS A 78 -6.97 -5.43 -24.01
N THR A 79 -6.85 -5.81 -22.73
CA THR A 79 -5.91 -5.20 -21.78
C THR A 79 -4.64 -6.01 -21.56
N CYS A 80 -4.52 -7.20 -22.15
CA CYS A 80 -3.45 -8.16 -21.87
C CYS A 80 -3.27 -8.46 -20.37
N LEU A 81 -4.39 -8.58 -19.65
CA LEU A 81 -4.41 -8.89 -18.22
C LEU A 81 -5.05 -10.25 -17.96
N ASP A 82 -4.83 -10.79 -16.77
CA ASP A 82 -5.57 -11.97 -16.32
C ASP A 82 -7.06 -11.63 -16.08
N SER A 83 -7.96 -12.53 -16.51
CA SER A 83 -9.40 -12.37 -16.34
C SER A 83 -9.82 -12.32 -14.87
N GLY A 84 -9.16 -13.08 -14.00
CA GLY A 84 -9.38 -13.06 -12.56
C GLY A 84 -8.97 -11.72 -11.93
N TYR A 85 -7.86 -11.14 -12.39
CA TYR A 85 -7.46 -9.80 -12.00
C TYR A 85 -8.50 -8.74 -12.40
N VAL A 86 -8.94 -8.74 -13.67
CA VAL A 86 -9.99 -7.83 -14.17
C VAL A 86 -11.27 -7.97 -13.35
N HIS A 87 -11.70 -9.21 -13.09
CA HIS A 87 -12.88 -9.48 -12.26
C HIS A 87 -12.73 -8.90 -10.85
N GLY A 88 -11.59 -9.14 -10.19
CA GLY A 88 -11.32 -8.63 -8.85
C GLY A 88 -11.35 -7.10 -8.79
N ILE A 89 -10.73 -6.43 -9.77
CA ILE A 89 -10.76 -4.98 -9.89
C ILE A 89 -12.19 -4.46 -10.05
N LEU A 90 -13.00 -5.06 -10.92
CA LEU A 90 -14.39 -4.65 -11.13
C LEU A 90 -15.25 -4.85 -9.88
N VAL A 91 -15.01 -5.90 -9.10
CA VAL A 91 -15.71 -6.10 -7.83
C VAL A 91 -15.32 -5.02 -6.82
N LEU A 92 -14.03 -4.72 -6.67
CA LEU A 92 -13.56 -3.67 -5.76
C LEU A 92 -14.08 -2.29 -6.16
N LEU A 93 -14.11 -1.97 -7.47
CA LEU A 93 -14.62 -0.70 -7.99
C LEU A 93 -16.12 -0.55 -7.68
N ARG A 94 -16.93 -1.58 -7.94
CA ARG A 94 -18.37 -1.58 -7.61
C ARG A 94 -18.64 -1.42 -6.11
N GLN A 95 -17.76 -1.92 -5.27
CA GLN A 95 -17.87 -1.77 -3.81
C GLN A 95 -17.28 -0.45 -3.27
N GLY A 96 -16.70 0.37 -4.14
CA GLY A 96 -16.07 1.65 -3.80
C GLY A 96 -14.76 1.52 -3.02
N GLU A 97 -14.05 0.41 -3.16
CA GLU A 97 -12.84 0.06 -2.39
C GLU A 97 -11.55 0.70 -2.92
N GLU A 98 -11.54 2.03 -3.07
CA GLU A 98 -10.40 2.76 -3.65
C GLU A 98 -9.09 2.55 -2.88
N ARG A 99 -9.15 2.45 -1.55
CA ARG A 99 -7.96 2.20 -0.70
C ARG A 99 -7.31 0.84 -0.94
N LEU A 100 -8.14 -0.19 -1.14
CA LEU A 100 -7.65 -1.54 -1.43
C LEU A 100 -7.07 -1.59 -2.85
N ILE A 101 -7.78 -0.99 -3.80
CA ILE A 101 -7.32 -0.84 -5.18
C ILE A 101 -5.95 -0.15 -5.23
N ALA A 102 -5.78 0.98 -4.54
CA ALA A 102 -4.50 1.70 -4.50
C ALA A 102 -3.36 0.89 -3.86
N ALA A 103 -3.67 -0.02 -2.93
CA ALA A 103 -2.68 -0.93 -2.36
C ALA A 103 -2.27 -2.01 -3.36
N VAL A 104 -3.21 -2.53 -4.14
CA VAL A 104 -2.97 -3.47 -5.25
C VAL A 104 -2.16 -2.81 -6.35
N GLU A 105 -2.48 -1.58 -6.74
CA GLU A 105 -1.72 -0.81 -7.74
C GLU A 105 -0.27 -0.57 -7.32
N LYS A 106 0.00 -0.44 -6.01
CA LYS A 106 1.36 -0.30 -5.49
C LYS A 106 2.13 -1.62 -5.42
N GLY A 107 1.52 -2.73 -5.83
CA GLY A 107 2.15 -4.04 -5.99
C GLY A 107 2.47 -4.81 -4.70
N TRP A 108 2.15 -4.27 -3.52
CA TRP A 108 2.45 -4.93 -2.25
C TRP A 108 1.25 -5.68 -1.64
N LEU A 109 0.04 -5.47 -2.18
CA LEU A 109 -1.17 -6.20 -1.80
C LEU A 109 -1.64 -7.02 -3.01
N SER A 110 -1.87 -8.31 -2.83
CA SER A 110 -2.42 -9.15 -3.90
C SER A 110 -3.92 -8.86 -4.11
N ILE A 111 -4.40 -9.01 -5.35
CA ILE A 111 -5.82 -8.82 -5.67
C ILE A 111 -6.72 -9.81 -4.91
N LYS A 112 -6.25 -11.05 -4.72
CA LYS A 112 -6.96 -12.09 -3.97
C LYS A 112 -7.17 -11.67 -2.51
N LEU A 113 -6.12 -11.18 -1.86
CA LEU A 113 -6.21 -10.73 -0.47
C LEU A 113 -7.06 -9.46 -0.34
N ALA A 114 -6.96 -8.53 -1.30
CA ALA A 114 -7.85 -7.37 -1.35
C ALA A 114 -9.32 -7.77 -1.44
N MET A 115 -9.66 -8.77 -2.26
CA MET A 115 -11.01 -9.32 -2.40
C MET A 115 -11.51 -10.03 -1.14
N GLU A 116 -10.63 -10.74 -0.41
CA GLU A 116 -10.94 -11.31 0.90
C GLU A 116 -11.24 -10.21 1.91
N ILE A 117 -10.38 -9.19 2.02
CA ILE A 117 -10.59 -8.03 2.92
C ILE A 117 -11.89 -7.28 2.60
N ALA A 118 -12.24 -7.19 1.32
CA ALA A 118 -13.46 -6.51 0.88
C ALA A 118 -14.73 -7.27 1.29
N ARG A 119 -14.68 -8.62 1.29
CA ARG A 119 -15.80 -9.51 1.65
C ARG A 119 -15.93 -9.79 3.14
N SER A 120 -14.82 -9.87 3.87
CA SER A 120 -14.82 -10.30 5.27
C SER A 120 -15.35 -9.23 6.21
N LYS A 121 -16.11 -9.66 7.22
CA LYS A 121 -16.47 -8.84 8.37
C LYS A 121 -15.26 -8.71 9.31
N ASP A 122 -15.31 -7.71 10.19
CA ASP A 122 -14.17 -7.33 11.03
C ASP A 122 -13.58 -8.44 11.90
N VAL A 123 -14.42 -9.36 12.38
CA VAL A 123 -14.00 -10.48 13.25
C VAL A 123 -13.30 -11.55 12.41
N ASP A 124 -13.91 -11.95 11.31
CA ASP A 124 -13.37 -12.97 10.38
C ASP A 124 -12.05 -12.52 9.75
N LEU A 125 -11.90 -11.22 9.54
CA LEU A 125 -10.70 -10.63 8.95
C LEU A 125 -9.46 -10.78 9.84
N GLN A 126 -9.60 -10.61 11.16
CA GLN A 126 -8.46 -10.76 12.07
C GLN A 126 -7.97 -12.20 12.12
N GLN A 127 -8.91 -13.15 12.15
CA GLN A 127 -8.60 -14.57 12.13
C GLN A 127 -7.89 -14.96 10.83
N ALA A 128 -8.42 -14.54 9.68
CA ALA A 128 -7.80 -14.79 8.38
C ALA A 128 -6.39 -14.17 8.26
N MET A 129 -6.16 -12.99 8.87
CA MET A 129 -4.84 -12.36 8.89
C MET A 129 -3.83 -13.12 9.76
N ILE A 130 -4.28 -13.71 10.88
CA ILE A 130 -3.44 -14.55 11.74
C ILE A 130 -3.09 -15.84 11.01
N GLU A 131 -4.06 -16.52 10.40
CA GLU A 131 -3.85 -17.74 9.61
C GLU A 131 -2.92 -17.49 8.42
N ALA A 132 -3.05 -16.34 7.75
CA ALA A 132 -2.16 -15.95 6.66
C ALA A 132 -0.72 -15.65 7.13
N TYR A 133 -0.53 -15.23 8.38
CA TYR A 133 0.79 -15.08 8.99
C TYR A 133 1.38 -16.44 9.38
N GLU A 134 0.59 -17.31 10.01
CA GLU A 134 1.02 -18.65 10.43
C GLU A 134 1.37 -19.56 9.25
N SER A 135 0.62 -19.45 8.14
CA SER A 135 0.91 -20.16 6.88
C SER A 135 2.07 -19.56 6.08
N GLY A 136 2.65 -18.43 6.52
CA GLY A 136 3.78 -17.77 5.85
C GLY A 136 3.43 -16.99 4.59
N VAL A 137 2.14 -16.89 4.24
CA VAL A 137 1.64 -16.09 3.09
C VAL A 137 1.88 -14.60 3.32
N LEU A 138 1.78 -14.14 4.57
CA LEU A 138 2.08 -12.76 4.98
C LEU A 138 3.34 -12.71 5.85
N LYS A 139 4.32 -11.91 5.42
CA LYS A 139 5.46 -11.54 6.28
C LYS A 139 5.00 -10.53 7.35
N GLY A 140 5.71 -10.46 8.48
CA GLY A 140 5.36 -9.57 9.60
C GLY A 140 5.15 -8.10 9.20
N ASP A 141 6.01 -7.57 8.32
CA ASP A 141 5.86 -6.21 7.80
C ASP A 141 4.61 -6.02 6.92
N GLN A 142 4.28 -7.03 6.11
CA GLN A 142 3.08 -7.01 5.28
C GLN A 142 1.82 -7.08 6.14
N LEU A 143 1.81 -7.91 7.18
CA LEU A 143 0.72 -8.00 8.15
C LEU A 143 0.43 -6.63 8.78
N MET A 144 1.48 -5.93 9.21
CA MET A 144 1.35 -4.60 9.81
C MET A 144 0.84 -3.55 8.80
N ARG A 145 1.25 -3.64 7.53
CA ARG A 145 0.75 -2.76 6.46
C ARG A 145 -0.73 -3.03 6.15
N VAL A 146 -1.14 -4.30 6.07
CA VAL A 146 -2.54 -4.69 5.88
C VAL A 146 -3.38 -4.21 7.05
N ARG A 147 -2.92 -4.41 8.29
CA ARG A 147 -3.62 -3.94 9.49
C ARG A 147 -3.87 -2.43 9.47
N ARG A 148 -2.82 -1.64 9.19
CA ARG A 148 -2.95 -0.18 9.06
C ARG A 148 -3.90 0.22 7.93
N LEU A 149 -3.93 -0.52 6.82
CA LEU A 149 -4.84 -0.26 5.71
C LEU A 149 -6.30 -0.50 6.12
N VAL A 150 -6.55 -1.61 6.82
CA VAL A 150 -7.86 -1.97 7.37
C VAL A 150 -8.32 -0.93 8.39
N ASP A 151 -7.46 -0.51 9.32
CA ASP A 151 -7.79 0.51 10.31
C ASP A 151 -8.12 1.87 9.63
N LYS A 152 -7.37 2.24 8.59
CA LYS A 152 -7.65 3.44 7.78
C LYS A 152 -8.98 3.32 7.02
N ARG A 153 -9.31 2.14 6.51
CA ARG A 153 -10.59 1.84 5.84
C ARG A 153 -11.76 1.97 6.81
N LYS A 154 -11.60 1.55 8.08
CA LYS A 154 -12.63 1.71 9.12
C LYS A 154 -12.81 3.17 9.55
N THR A 155 -11.70 3.88 9.76
CA THR A 155 -11.72 5.25 10.30
C THR A 155 -12.09 6.32 9.26
N PHE A 156 -11.62 6.17 8.02
CA PHE A 156 -11.79 7.17 6.96
C PHE A 156 -12.61 6.65 5.77
N GLY A 157 -13.29 5.52 5.91
CA GLY A 157 -14.08 4.92 4.84
C GLY A 157 -13.25 4.36 3.68
N LYS A 158 -13.96 3.86 2.67
CA LYS A 158 -13.39 3.12 1.53
C LYS A 158 -12.76 4.02 0.46
N ARG A 159 -13.30 5.23 0.29
CA ARG A 159 -12.87 6.22 -0.72
C ARG A 159 -11.86 7.22 -0.18
N TYR A 160 -11.03 7.78 -1.04
CA TYR A 160 -10.18 8.91 -0.70
C TYR A 160 -11.01 10.20 -0.61
N GLY A 161 -10.73 11.06 0.38
CA GLY A 161 -11.45 12.33 0.55
C GLY A 161 -12.80 12.24 1.27
N GLN A 162 -13.37 11.06 1.49
CA GLN A 162 -14.42 10.89 2.49
C GLN A 162 -13.81 11.08 3.88
N GLN A 163 -13.88 12.30 4.40
CA GLN A 163 -13.84 12.46 5.85
C GLN A 163 -15.10 11.79 6.41
N PRO A 164 -15.01 11.03 7.51
CA PRO A 164 -16.22 10.64 8.21
C PRO A 164 -17.05 11.91 8.46
N PRO A 165 -18.39 11.85 8.38
CA PRO A 165 -19.21 12.99 8.75
C PRO A 165 -18.72 13.48 10.11
N ARG A 166 -18.36 14.76 10.17
CA ARG A 166 -17.81 15.41 11.36
C ARG A 166 -18.96 15.59 12.36
N THR A 167 -19.50 14.48 12.84
CA THR A 167 -20.62 14.40 13.78
C THR A 167 -20.24 13.43 14.87
N GLU A 168 -19.14 13.70 15.58
CA GLU A 168 -18.92 13.08 16.88
C GLU A 168 -18.60 14.18 17.87
N LYS A 169 -19.66 14.74 18.47
CA LYS A 169 -19.52 15.37 19.78
C LYS A 169 -18.95 14.30 20.71
N HIS A 170 -17.80 14.56 21.33
CA HIS A 170 -17.18 13.65 22.29
C HIS A 170 -18.22 13.27 23.36
N THR A 171 -18.73 12.04 23.31
CA THR A 171 -19.60 11.54 24.37
C THR A 171 -18.75 11.22 25.60
N PRO A 172 -19.23 11.45 26.83
CA PRO A 172 -18.50 11.12 28.05
C PRO A 172 -17.98 9.67 28.10
N GLN A 173 -18.71 8.74 27.47
CA GLN A 173 -18.32 7.34 27.34
C GLN A 173 -17.07 7.13 26.47
N LYS A 174 -16.91 7.91 25.39
CA LYS A 174 -15.69 7.86 24.55
C LYS A 174 -14.48 8.46 25.25
N LEU A 175 -14.68 9.51 26.04
CA LEU A 175 -13.61 10.07 26.89
C LEU A 175 -13.16 9.06 27.95
N LEU A 176 -14.12 8.39 28.60
CA LEU A 176 -13.82 7.32 29.55
C LEU A 176 -13.07 6.17 28.88
N HIS A 177 -13.48 5.76 27.68
CA HIS A 177 -12.80 4.70 26.96
C HIS A 177 -11.38 5.11 26.52
N ALA A 178 -11.20 6.32 26.00
CA ALA A 178 -9.88 6.86 25.63
C ALA A 178 -8.95 6.95 26.85
N TYR A 179 -9.47 7.42 27.98
CA TYR A 179 -8.75 7.44 29.26
C TYR A 179 -8.34 6.02 29.70
N GLN A 180 -9.25 5.05 29.64
CA GLN A 180 -8.92 3.65 29.97
C GLN A 180 -7.83 3.06 29.06
N ILE A 181 -7.83 3.40 27.77
CA ILE A 181 -6.79 2.97 26.83
C ILE A 181 -5.45 3.60 27.23
N GLU A 182 -5.42 4.90 27.52
CA GLU A 182 -4.18 5.59 27.89
C GLU A 182 -3.62 5.08 29.23
N VAL A 183 -4.48 4.84 30.22
CA VAL A 183 -4.10 4.23 31.50
C VAL A 183 -3.52 2.83 31.29
N ARG A 184 -4.14 1.99 30.43
CA ARG A 184 -3.59 0.67 30.09
C ARG A 184 -2.22 0.79 29.43
N ARG A 185 -2.06 1.73 28.51
CA ARG A 185 -0.79 1.99 27.82
C ARG A 185 0.30 2.41 28.80
N GLN A 186 0.00 3.33 29.72
CA GLN A 186 0.92 3.75 30.78
C GLN A 186 1.30 2.59 31.71
N LYS A 187 0.32 1.78 32.14
CA LYS A 187 0.60 0.59 32.97
C LYS A 187 1.54 -0.40 32.30
N VAL A 188 1.36 -0.64 31.00
CA VAL A 188 2.26 -1.52 30.22
C VAL A 188 3.64 -0.89 30.10
N MET A 189 3.74 0.43 29.91
CA MET A 189 5.01 1.15 29.84
C MET A 189 5.79 1.04 31.16
N ILE A 190 5.13 1.24 32.30
CA ILE A 190 5.73 1.10 33.62
C ILE A 190 6.28 -0.32 33.81
N LYS A 191 5.46 -1.35 33.58
CA LYS A 191 5.92 -2.75 33.71
C LYS A 191 7.10 -3.09 32.81
N LYS A 192 7.13 -2.55 31.58
CA LYS A 192 8.26 -2.74 30.68
C LYS A 192 9.51 -2.04 31.20
N SER A 193 9.36 -0.83 31.75
CA SER A 193 10.46 -0.11 32.40
C SER A 193 11.04 -0.91 33.56
N ASP A 194 10.19 -1.42 34.45
CA ASP A 194 10.62 -2.21 35.62
C ASP A 194 11.42 -3.46 35.19
N ILE A 195 10.94 -4.19 34.19
CA ILE A 195 11.63 -5.38 33.66
C ILE A 195 12.97 -4.98 33.03
N SER A 196 13.01 -3.90 32.26
CA SER A 196 14.23 -3.39 31.65
C SER A 196 15.25 -2.95 32.69
N GLU A 197 14.81 -2.28 33.76
CA GLU A 197 15.65 -1.86 34.88
C GLU A 197 16.25 -3.05 35.62
N GLN A 198 15.43 -4.06 35.96
CA GLN A 198 15.90 -5.30 36.58
C GLN A 198 16.95 -6.02 35.73
N ARG A 199 16.70 -6.14 34.41
CA ARG A 199 17.67 -6.76 33.49
C ARG A 199 18.96 -5.97 33.42
N LEU A 200 18.87 -4.65 33.36
CA LEU A 200 20.04 -3.78 33.26
C LEU A 200 20.86 -3.83 34.56
N LEU A 201 20.23 -3.94 35.72
CA LEU A 201 20.91 -4.16 36.99
C LEU A 201 21.70 -5.48 36.98
N ILE A 202 21.11 -6.56 36.48
CA ILE A 202 21.79 -7.87 36.35
C ILE A 202 23.00 -7.74 35.41
N ILE A 203 22.83 -7.13 34.24
CA ILE A 203 23.91 -6.94 33.26
C ILE A 203 25.03 -6.10 33.86
N VAL A 204 24.72 -4.96 34.48
CA VAL A 204 25.73 -4.08 35.11
C VAL A 204 26.48 -4.83 36.22
N THR A 205 25.78 -5.59 37.05
CA THR A 205 26.41 -6.36 38.14
C THR A 205 27.32 -7.46 37.59
N ALA A 206 26.88 -8.19 36.57
CA ALA A 206 27.67 -9.23 35.91
C ALA A 206 28.91 -8.63 35.23
N MET A 207 28.75 -7.53 34.50
CA MET A 207 29.85 -6.84 33.83
C MET A 207 30.85 -6.25 34.83
N ARG A 208 30.41 -5.69 35.97
CA ARG A 208 31.30 -5.25 37.05
C ARG A 208 32.15 -6.41 37.59
N LYS A 209 31.54 -7.58 37.80
CA LYS A 209 32.27 -8.79 38.25
C LYS A 209 33.27 -9.28 37.21
N LEU A 210 32.87 -9.35 35.94
CA LEU A 210 33.73 -9.79 34.84
C LEU A 210 34.90 -8.84 34.61
N LEU A 211 34.66 -7.53 34.65
CA LEU A 211 35.71 -6.51 34.46
C LEU A 211 36.65 -6.36 35.67
N ALA A 212 36.26 -6.87 36.84
CA ALA A 212 37.17 -6.98 37.98
C ALA A 212 38.23 -8.08 37.78
N ASP A 213 38.01 -9.04 36.88
CA ASP A 213 38.94 -10.13 36.56
C ASP A 213 39.99 -9.70 35.52
N ASP A 214 41.26 -9.81 35.89
CA ASP A 214 42.40 -9.47 35.02
C ASP A 214 42.56 -10.42 33.83
N TYR A 215 42.16 -11.68 33.97
CA TYR A 215 42.17 -12.64 32.86
C TYR A 215 41.15 -12.24 31.80
N PHE A 216 39.94 -11.86 32.23
CA PHE A 216 38.88 -11.42 31.32
C PHE A 216 39.25 -10.12 30.58
N LYS A 217 39.85 -9.14 31.26
CA LYS A 217 40.36 -7.92 30.62
C LYS A 217 41.45 -8.21 29.58
N THR A 218 42.32 -9.18 29.86
CA THR A 218 43.37 -9.59 28.93
C THR A 218 42.78 -10.30 27.70
N LEU A 219 41.79 -11.15 27.91
CA LEU A 219 41.05 -11.83 26.83
C LEU A 219 40.36 -10.82 25.89
N LEU A 220 39.68 -9.80 26.44
CA LEU A 220 39.03 -8.76 25.62
C LEU A 220 40.02 -7.99 24.73
N ARG A 221 41.25 -7.77 25.22
CA ARG A 221 42.32 -7.13 24.43
C ARG A 221 42.84 -8.04 23.32
N ASN A 222 42.94 -9.34 23.57
CA ASN A 222 43.40 -10.31 22.57
C ASN A 222 42.37 -10.55 21.45
N GLU A 223 41.08 -10.39 21.75
CA GLU A 223 39.96 -10.58 20.82
C GLU A 223 39.52 -9.29 20.12
N ASP A 224 40.29 -8.19 20.22
CA ASP A 224 39.98 -6.88 19.62
C ASP A 224 38.58 -6.34 19.98
N ILE A 225 38.18 -6.46 21.26
CA ILE A 225 36.94 -5.86 21.79
C ILE A 225 37.31 -4.74 22.78
N PRO A 226 37.73 -3.55 22.30
CA PRO A 226 38.27 -2.50 23.16
C PRO A 226 37.20 -1.59 23.78
N ASP A 227 35.96 -1.60 23.27
CA ASP A 227 34.98 -0.56 23.57
C ASP A 227 33.63 -1.10 24.06
N MET A 228 32.90 -0.25 24.76
CA MET A 228 31.62 -0.54 25.37
C MET A 228 30.62 0.59 25.08
N PRO A 229 29.32 0.30 24.89
CA PRO A 229 28.31 1.34 24.77
C PRO A 229 28.35 2.33 25.94
N LYS A 230 28.48 3.63 25.64
CA LYS A 230 28.55 4.71 26.64
C LYS A 230 27.54 4.59 27.79
N PRO A 231 26.24 4.33 27.55
CA PRO A 231 25.26 4.23 28.64
C PRO A 231 25.52 3.07 29.62
N LEU A 232 26.21 2.02 29.18
CA LEU A 232 26.61 0.90 30.00
C LEU A 232 27.94 1.20 30.72
N ALA A 233 28.89 1.82 30.02
CA ALA A 233 30.14 2.29 30.59
C ALA A 233 29.91 3.29 31.73
N ASP A 234 29.01 4.26 31.55
CA ASP A 234 28.63 5.25 32.57
C ASP A 234 28.04 4.57 33.82
N ARG A 235 27.28 3.48 33.66
CA ARG A 235 26.69 2.74 34.79
C ARG A 235 27.69 1.82 35.49
N ILE A 236 28.74 1.39 34.81
CA ILE A 236 29.74 0.47 35.35
C ILE A 236 30.88 1.25 35.99
N PHE A 237 31.39 2.28 35.31
CA PHE A 237 32.58 3.05 35.67
C PHE A 237 32.27 4.47 36.17
N GLY A 238 31.11 5.03 35.85
CA GLY A 238 30.72 6.33 36.35
C GLY A 238 30.33 6.27 37.82
N GLU A 239 30.82 7.22 38.60
CA GLU A 239 30.27 7.54 39.92
C GLU A 239 28.82 7.97 39.73
N THR A 240 27.89 7.13 40.17
CA THR A 240 26.50 7.56 40.36
C THR A 240 26.43 8.47 41.58
N PRO A 241 25.75 9.62 41.55
CA PRO A 241 24.92 9.99 42.69
C PRO A 241 23.80 8.97 42.88
#